data_AF-A0A9C8AKG1-F1
#
_entry.id   AF-A0A9C8AKG1-F1
#
_cell.length_a   1.000
_cell.length_b   1.000
_cell.length_c   1.000
_cell.angle_alpha   90.00
_cell.angle_beta   90.00
_cell.angle_gamma   90.00
#
_symmetry.space_group_name_H-M   'P 1'
#
loop_
_entity.id
_entity.type
_entity.pdbx_description
1 polymer ?
#
loop_
_entity_poly.entity_id
_entity_poly.type
_entity_poly.pdbx_seq_one_letter_code
_entity_poly.pdbx_strand_id
1 'polypeptide(L)' 'MGMKSRLWISQHRKELEDKYLGKVLIICGDKVVKVLEPDVGLLEINELGRRICKGKDWSYTLICREEECIL' A
#
# COMPACT_ATOMS: atom_id res chain seq x y z
N MET A 1 -7.60 8.88 -2.52
CA MET A 1 -6.64 7.84 -2.90
C MET A 1 -6.43 7.90 -4.41
N GLY A 2 -5.22 7.62 -4.87
CA GLY A 2 -4.75 7.86 -6.23
C GLY A 2 -4.98 6.69 -7.18
N MET A 3 -5.43 6.99 -8.40
CA MET A 3 -5.81 6.00 -9.40
C MET A 3 -4.59 5.30 -10.01
N LYS A 4 -3.50 6.05 -10.25
CA LYS A 4 -2.29 5.49 -10.85
C LYS A 4 -1.60 4.50 -9.91
N SER A 5 -1.53 4.85 -8.63
CA SER A 5 -0.92 4.01 -7.59
C SER A 5 -1.67 2.71 -7.40
N ARG A 6 -3.01 2.73 -7.48
CA ARG A 6 -3.84 1.51 -7.43
C ARG A 6 -3.60 0.60 -8.63
N LEU A 7 -3.53 1.16 -9.84
CA LEU A 7 -3.24 0.40 -11.04
C LEU A 7 -1.86 -0.26 -10.95
N TRP A 8 -0.85 0.49 -10.49
CA TRP A 8 0.50 -0.03 -10.31
C TRP A 8 0.54 -1.19 -9.30
N ILE A 9 -0.15 -1.05 -8.16
CA ILE A 9 -0.26 -2.11 -7.15
C ILE A 9 -0.85 -3.39 -7.76
N SER A 10 -1.90 -3.26 -8.57
CA SER A 10 -2.53 -4.41 -9.23
C SER A 10 -1.57 -5.08 -10.22
N GLN A 11 -0.85 -4.29 -11.03
CA GLN A 11 0.11 -4.81 -12.00
C GLN A 11 1.31 -5.52 -11.36
N HIS A 12 1.72 -5.10 -10.17
CA HIS A 12 2.89 -5.66 -9.47
C HIS A 12 2.50 -6.57 -8.29
N ARG A 13 1.23 -7.00 -8.22
CA ARG A 13 0.68 -7.68 -7.04
C ARG A 13 1.53 -8.88 -6.60
N LYS A 14 1.88 -9.76 -7.54
CA LYS A 14 2.69 -10.96 -7.26
C LYS A 14 4.07 -10.63 -6.70
N GLU A 15 4.74 -9.63 -7.26
CA GLU A 15 6.06 -9.18 -6.76
C GLU A 15 5.97 -8.57 -5.36
N LEU A 16 4.86 -7.89 -5.07
CA LEU A 16 4.61 -7.32 -3.74
C LEU A 16 4.32 -8.42 -2.72
N GLU A 17 3.55 -9.44 -3.10
CA GLU A 17 3.28 -10.62 -2.27
C GLU A 17 4.57 -11.38 -1.90
N ASP A 18 5.46 -11.61 -2.88
CA ASP A 18 6.72 -12.32 -2.63
C ASP A 18 7.63 -11.58 -1.63
N LYS A 19 7.55 -10.25 -1.55
CA LYS A 19 8.45 -9.40 -0.76
C LYS A 19 7.86 -8.88 0.53
N TYR A 20 6.56 -8.66 0.58
CA TYR A 20 5.91 -7.86 1.63
C TYR A 20 4.66 -8.54 2.19
N LEU A 21 4.57 -9.88 2.10
CA LEU A 21 3.46 -10.62 2.67
C LEU A 21 3.23 -10.25 4.14
N GLY A 22 1.96 -9.99 4.48
CA GLY A 22 1.53 -9.59 5.82
C GLY A 22 1.83 -8.12 6.18
N LYS A 23 2.25 -7.28 5.23
CA LYS A 23 2.58 -5.87 5.48
C LYS A 23 1.61 -4.92 4.80
N VAL A 24 1.49 -3.72 5.36
CA VAL A 24 0.81 -2.59 4.73
C VAL A 24 1.83 -1.73 4.00
N LEU A 25 1.59 -1.49 2.71
CA LEU A 25 2.44 -0.67 1.87
C LEU A 25 1.79 0.69 1.63
N ILE A 26 2.58 1.76 1.71
CA ILE A 26 2.22 3.07 1.15
C ILE A 26 2.99 3.25 -0.15
N ILE A 27 2.25 3.53 -1.22
CA ILE A 27 2.74 3.72 -2.58
C ILE A 27 2.49 5.17 -2.97
N CYS A 28 3.52 5.91 -3.39
CA CYS A 28 3.34 7.17 -4.12
C CYS A 28 3.70 6.95 -5.59
N GLY A 29 2.74 7.09 -6.50
CA GLY A 29 2.94 6.79 -7.92
C GLY A 29 3.20 5.31 -8.14
N ASP A 30 4.44 4.97 -8.51
CA ASP A 30 4.92 3.63 -8.84
C ASP A 30 5.96 3.11 -7.83
N LYS A 31 6.07 3.75 -6.66
CA LYS A 31 7.10 3.43 -5.68
C LYS A 31 6.50 3.15 -4.31
N VAL A 32 6.88 2.02 -3.74
CA VAL A 32 6.70 1.74 -2.30
C VAL A 32 7.60 2.68 -1.51
N VAL A 33 7.01 3.58 -0.74
CA VAL A 33 7.74 4.58 0.07
C VAL A 33 7.74 4.25 1.55
N LYS A 34 6.83 3.37 2.00
CA LYS A 34 6.75 2.91 3.38
C LYS A 34 6.17 1.50 3.45
N VAL A 35 6.72 0.72 4.37
CA VAL A 35 6.23 -0.59 4.78
C VAL A 35 5.86 -0.47 6.26
N LEU A 36 4.70 -0.98 6.63
CA LEU A 36 4.12 -0.93 7.96
C LEU A 36 3.64 -2.33 8.37
N GLU A 37 3.54 -2.54 9.67
CA GLU A 37 2.85 -3.71 10.23
C GLU A 37 1.33 -3.61 10.00
N PRO A 38 0.61 -4.75 9.97
CA PRO A 38 -0.82 -4.78 9.62
C PRO A 38 -1.74 -4.26 10.74
N ASP A 39 -1.23 -4.10 11.96
CA ASP A 39 -1.92 -3.56 13.12
C ASP A 39 -2.00 -2.01 13.12
N VAL A 40 -1.31 -1.35 12.19
CA VAL A 40 -1.36 0.11 12.06
C VAL A 40 -2.74 0.57 11.61
N GLY A 41 -3.31 1.51 12.36
CA GLY A 41 -4.66 2.02 12.12
C GLY A 41 -4.80 2.81 10.81
N LEU A 42 -5.99 2.75 10.20
CA LEU A 42 -6.29 3.44 8.94
C LEU A 42 -6.10 4.96 8.99
N LEU A 43 -6.37 5.59 10.15
CA LEU A 43 -6.16 7.03 10.33
C LEU A 43 -4.67 7.38 10.22
N GLU A 44 -3.82 6.62 10.91
CA GLU A 44 -2.37 6.80 10.88
C GLU A 44 -1.80 6.57 9.48
N ILE A 45 -2.23 5.51 8.79
CA ILE A 45 -1.84 5.24 7.40
C ILE A 45 -2.20 6.42 6.49
N ASN A 46 -3.40 6.97 6.66
CA ASN A 46 -3.87 8.09 5.84
C ASN A 46 -3.09 9.38 6.10
N GLU A 47 -2.87 9.72 7.37
CA GLU A 47 -2.07 10.89 7.75
C GLU A 47 -0.63 10.77 7.25
N LEU A 48 -0.02 9.59 7.45
CA LEU A 48 1.33 9.31 7.00
C LEU A 48 1.44 9.42 5.48
N GLY A 49 0.52 8.79 4.74
CA GLY A 49 0.47 8.82 3.28
C GLY A 49 0.33 10.24 2.73
N ARG A 50 -0.59 11.05 3.28
CA ARG A 50 -0.73 12.46 2.90
C ARG A 50 0.55 13.26 3.18
N ARG A 51 1.21 12.99 4.31
CA ARG A 51 2.42 13.70 4.73
C ARG A 51 3.63 13.36 3.87
N ILE A 52 3.82 12.10 3.48
CA ILE A 52 5.01 11.66 2.73
C ILE A 52 4.82 11.79 1.21
N CYS A 53 3.60 11.62 0.70
CA CYS A 53 3.30 11.69 -0.73
C CYS A 53 2.81 13.09 -1.18
N LYS A 54 2.98 14.15 -0.38
CA LYS A 54 2.44 15.51 -0.61
C LYS A 54 2.33 15.90 -2.10
N GLY A 55 1.10 16.15 -2.55
CA GLY A 55 0.82 16.60 -3.92
C GLY A 55 0.95 15.53 -5.02
N LYS A 56 1.29 14.29 -4.67
CA LYS A 56 1.41 13.17 -5.61
C LYS A 56 0.20 12.23 -5.51
N ASP A 57 -0.03 11.48 -6.59
CA ASP A 57 -0.93 10.33 -6.57
C ASP A 57 -0.37 9.29 -5.60
N TRP A 58 -1.20 8.77 -4.69
CA TRP A 58 -0.77 7.78 -3.71
C TRP A 58 -1.91 6.88 -3.25
N SER A 59 -1.57 5.66 -2.86
CA SER A 59 -2.50 4.70 -2.26
C SER A 59 -1.77 3.89 -1.20
N TYR A 60 -2.52 3.16 -0.39
CA TYR A 60 -1.99 2.10 0.44
C TYR A 60 -2.68 0.77 0.13
N THR A 61 -2.06 -0.34 0.52
CA THR A 61 -2.65 -1.68 0.39
C THR A 61 -2.07 -2.60 1.45
N LEU A 62 -2.89 -3.51 1.99
CA LEU A 62 -2.43 -4.66 2.73
C LEU A 62 -2.06 -5.76 1.72
N ILE A 63 -0.86 -6.29 1.83
CA ILE A 63 -0.40 -7.41 1.02
C ILE A 63 -0.68 -8.70 1.79
N CYS A 64 -1.69 -9.41 1.34
CA CYS A 64 -2.04 -10.76 1.79
C CYS A 64 -2.28 -11.63 0.56
N ARG A 65 -2.17 -12.95 0.68
CA ARG A 65 -2.60 -13.84 -0.41
C ARG A 65 -4.11 -13.70 -0.55
N GLU A 66 -4.65 -13.79 -1.78
CA GLU A 66 -6.10 -13.67 -2.03
C GLU A 66 -6.93 -14.57 -1.10
N GLU A 67 -6.44 -15.77 -0.79
CA GLU A 67 -7.08 -16.73 0.10
C GLU A 67 -7.05 -16.33 1.59
N GLU A 68 -6.11 -15.47 1.98
CA GLU A 68 -5.86 -15.03 3.35
C GLU A 68 -6.44 -13.63 3.64
N CYS A 69 -6.78 -12.86 2.60
CA CYS A 69 -7.42 -11.55 2.72
C CYS A 69 -8.92 -11.69 3.05
N ILE A 70 -9.27 -12.31 4.18
CA ILE A 70 -10.63 -12.27 4.73
C ILE A 70 -10.74 -10.95 5.53
N LEU A 71 -11.35 -9.94 4.91
CA LEU A 71 -11.81 -8.73 5.59
C LEU A 71 -13.04 -9.02 6.47
#